data_AF-A0A845UQK8-F1
#
_entry.id   AF-A0A845UQK8-F1
#
_cell.length_a   1.000
_cell.length_b   1.000
_cell.length_c   1.000
_cell.angle_alpha   90.00
_cell.angle_beta   90.00
_cell.angle_gamma   90.00
#
_symmetry.space_group_name_H-M   'P 1'
#
loop_
_entity.id
_entity.type
_entity.pdbx_description
1 polymer ?
#
loop_
_entity_poly.entity_id
_entity_poly.type
_entity_poly.pdbx_seq_one_letter_code
_entity_poly.pdbx_strand_id
1 'polypeptide(L)'
;MPTERSQLPTVQIALRITAGLRNRIKAAAAENNRSVNSELVATLEEKYPAPAKPTNDMERLKLLIEMVDDAMDSDRLTPDLKRAHLRASKLVMQEIVERMDASDVEKALDGWEMPPNFDLFDDT
;
A
#
# COMPACT_ATOMS: atom_id res chain seq x y z
N MET A 1 -16.18 17.05 -20.00
CA MET A 1 -16.56 15.96 -19.10
C MET A 1 -15.77 16.12 -17.81
N PRO A 2 -16.37 16.40 -16.65
CA PRO A 2 -15.64 16.38 -15.39
C PRO A 2 -15.47 14.92 -14.96
N THR A 3 -14.22 14.49 -14.82
CA THR A 3 -13.85 13.18 -14.30
C THR A 3 -14.32 13.07 -12.86
N GLU A 4 -15.34 12.25 -12.60
CA GLU A 4 -15.73 11.88 -11.23
C GLU A 4 -14.53 11.23 -10.55
N ARG A 5 -13.96 11.93 -9.56
CA ARG A 5 -13.04 11.34 -8.60
C ARG A 5 -13.83 10.25 -7.88
N SER A 6 -13.58 8.99 -8.20
CA SER A 6 -14.09 7.85 -7.45
C SER A 6 -13.65 8.03 -5.98
N GLN A 7 -14.54 8.55 -5.14
CA GLN A 7 -14.36 8.53 -3.70
C GLN A 7 -14.58 7.08 -3.29
N LEU A 8 -13.53 6.44 -2.79
CA LEU A 8 -13.64 5.15 -2.12
C LEU A 8 -14.72 5.25 -1.03
N PRO A 9 -15.49 4.18 -0.79
CA PRO A 9 -16.54 4.20 0.22
C PRO A 9 -15.96 4.57 1.58
N THR A 10 -16.58 5.54 2.27
CA THR A 10 -16.17 5.93 3.62
C THR A 10 -16.60 4.85 4.62
N VAL A 11 -15.71 4.55 5.58
CA VAL A 11 -15.97 3.57 6.65
C VAL A 11 -16.18 4.32 7.96
N GLN A 12 -17.16 3.90 8.75
CA GLN A 12 -17.39 4.46 10.09
C GLN A 12 -16.63 3.65 11.14
N ILE A 13 -15.86 4.33 11.99
CA ILE A 13 -15.07 3.71 13.06
C ILE A 13 -15.58 4.22 14.41
N ALA A 14 -16.01 3.29 15.28
CA ALA A 14 -16.40 3.60 16.65
C ALA A 14 -15.18 3.59 17.58
N LEU A 15 -14.67 4.77 17.94
CA LEU A 15 -13.49 4.91 18.80
C LEU A 15 -13.85 4.85 20.29
N ARG A 16 -13.15 3.99 21.05
CA ARG A 16 -13.19 3.98 22.52
C ARG A 16 -12.02 4.79 23.06
N ILE A 17 -12.29 6.03 23.47
CA ILE A 17 -11.28 6.96 23.98
C ILE A 17 -11.69 7.56 25.32
N THR A 18 -10.72 7.98 26.12
CA THR A 18 -11.00 8.68 27.38
C THR A 18 -11.61 10.06 27.11
N ALA A 19 -12.42 10.54 28.06
CA ALA A 19 -13.03 11.88 27.97
C ALA A 19 -11.97 12.99 27.81
N GLY A 20 -10.81 12.84 28.47
CA GLY A 20 -9.70 13.78 28.37
C GLY A 20 -9.11 13.86 26.95
N LEU A 21 -8.93 12.72 26.27
CA LEU A 21 -8.47 12.71 24.88
C LEU A 21 -9.49 13.36 23.94
N ARG A 22 -10.78 13.05 24.11
CA ARG A 22 -11.85 13.67 23.32
C ARG A 22 -11.85 15.20 23.45
N ASN A 23 -11.68 15.71 24.66
CA ASN A 23 -11.66 17.16 24.91
C ASN A 23 -10.45 17.84 24.24
N ARG A 24 -9.27 17.21 24.28
CA ARG A 24 -8.07 17.72 23.59
C ARG A 24 -8.26 17.78 22.08
N ILE A 25 -8.82 16.72 21.47
CA ILE A 25 -9.13 16.71 20.03
C ILE A 25 -10.12 17.81 19.68
N LYS A 26 -11.15 18.03 20.51
CA LYS A 26 -12.14 19.09 20.28
C LYS A 26 -11.52 20.49 20.33
N ALA A 27 -10.57 20.72 21.23
CA ALA A 27 -9.84 21.99 21.31
C ALA A 27 -8.99 22.22 20.05
N ALA A 28 -8.19 21.22 19.65
CA ALA A 28 -7.37 21.29 18.43
C ALA A 28 -8.22 21.51 17.16
N ALA A 29 -9.36 20.82 17.04
CA ALA A 29 -10.28 21.02 15.92
C ALA A 29 -10.82 22.46 15.85
N ALA A 30 -11.13 23.07 17.01
CA ALA A 30 -11.58 24.45 17.07
C ALA A 30 -10.48 25.45 16.67
N GLU A 31 -9.25 25.24 17.13
CA GLU A 31 -8.08 26.05 16.76
C GLU A 31 -7.78 25.95 15.25
N ASN A 32 -7.93 24.75 14.67
CA ASN A 32 -7.71 24.49 13.25
C ASN A 32 -8.91 24.83 12.34
N ASN A 33 -10.01 25.38 12.88
CA ASN A 33 -11.25 25.66 12.15
C ASN A 33 -11.80 24.43 11.39
N ARG A 34 -11.69 23.25 12.02
CA ARG A 34 -12.09 21.95 11.46
C ARG A 34 -13.20 21.32 12.30
N SER A 35 -13.97 20.43 11.67
CA SER A 35 -14.83 19.52 12.45
C SER A 35 -13.95 18.53 13.24
N VAL A 36 -14.45 18.00 14.34
CA VAL A 36 -13.73 16.96 15.11
C VAL A 36 -13.37 15.75 14.24
N ASN A 37 -14.25 15.37 13.31
CA ASN A 37 -13.97 14.29 12.38
C ASN A 37 -12.86 14.65 11.39
N SER A 38 -12.89 15.88 10.85
CA SER A 38 -11.86 16.39 9.93
C SER A 38 -10.49 16.47 10.62
N GLU A 39 -10.45 16.84 11.89
CA GLU A 39 -9.22 16.85 12.67
C GLU A 39 -8.70 15.45 12.91
N LEU A 40 -9.57 14.51 13.32
CA LEU A 40 -9.19 13.10 13.48
C LEU A 40 -8.62 12.52 12.18
N VAL A 41 -9.28 12.75 11.05
CA VAL A 41 -8.80 12.28 9.74
C VAL A 41 -7.45 12.91 9.42
N ALA A 42 -7.30 14.22 9.55
CA ALA A 42 -6.03 14.90 9.25
C ALA A 42 -4.87 14.39 10.12
N THR A 43 -5.08 14.21 11.43
CA THR A 43 -4.06 13.64 12.32
C THR A 43 -3.72 12.19 11.97
N LEU A 44 -4.72 11.40 11.55
CA LEU A 44 -4.49 10.02 11.12
C LEU A 44 -3.75 9.97 9.78
N GLU A 45 -4.08 10.84 8.82
CA GLU A 45 -3.38 10.93 7.53
C GLU A 45 -1.93 11.40 7.71
N GLU A 46 -1.66 12.29 8.66
CA GLU A 46 -0.29 12.68 9.00
C GLU A 46 0.51 11.50 9.56
N LYS A 47 -0.11 10.67 10.40
CA LYS A 47 0.56 9.53 11.03
C LYS A 47 0.64 8.29 10.14
N TYR A 48 -0.34 8.11 9.26
CA TYR A 48 -0.50 6.98 8.34
C TYR A 48 -0.77 7.55 6.93
N PRO A 49 0.24 8.15 6.28
CA PRO A 49 0.07 8.72 4.96
C PRO A 49 -0.36 7.62 3.98
N ALA A 50 -1.19 7.98 3.00
CA ALA A 50 -1.48 7.09 1.90
C ALA A 50 -0.15 6.68 1.23
N PRO A 51 0.00 5.40 0.82
CA PRO A 51 1.19 4.97 0.11
C PRO A 51 1.40 5.89 -1.10
N ALA A 52 2.61 6.44 -1.20
CA ALA A 52 2.96 7.33 -2.30
C ALA A 52 2.73 6.57 -3.62
N LYS A 53 2.12 7.23 -4.61
CA LYS A 53 2.12 6.66 -5.96
C LYS A 53 3.57 6.55 -6.39
N PRO A 54 4.05 5.36 -6.81
CA PRO A 54 5.44 5.19 -7.13
C PRO A 54 5.79 6.07 -8.32
N THR A 55 6.76 6.95 -8.11
CA THR A 55 7.16 8.03 -9.04
C THR A 55 8.26 7.59 -10.00
N ASN A 56 8.94 6.49 -9.68
CA ASN A 56 10.01 5.88 -10.46
C ASN A 56 9.92 4.34 -10.39
N ASP A 57 10.68 3.66 -11.25
CA ASP A 57 10.62 2.20 -11.38
C ASP A 57 11.17 1.47 -10.12
N MET A 58 12.11 2.07 -9.39
CA MET A 58 12.58 1.57 -8.08
C MET A 58 11.44 1.54 -7.05
N GLU A 59 10.67 2.61 -6.90
CA GLU A 59 9.50 2.66 -6.02
C GLU A 59 8.40 1.70 -6.47
N ARG A 60 8.23 1.52 -7.79
CA ARG A 60 7.28 0.53 -8.33
C ARG A 60 7.70 -0.89 -7.99
N LEU A 61 8.99 -1.20 -8.11
CA LEU A 61 9.53 -2.52 -7.79
C LEU A 61 9.33 -2.83 -6.31
N LYS A 62 9.63 -1.88 -5.41
CA LYS A 62 9.40 -2.04 -3.96
C LYS A 62 7.93 -2.26 -3.62
N LEU A 63 7.02 -1.47 -4.21
CA LEU A 63 5.59 -1.66 -3.99
C LEU A 63 5.12 -3.03 -4.49
N LEU A 64 5.65 -3.49 -5.63
CA LEU A 64 5.32 -4.81 -6.17
C LEU A 64 5.81 -5.94 -5.26
N ILE A 65 7.01 -5.80 -4.70
CA ILE A 65 7.57 -6.72 -3.69
C ILE A 65 6.65 -6.81 -2.48
N GLU A 66 6.25 -5.67 -1.89
CA GLU A 66 5.31 -5.62 -0.76
C GLU A 66 3.98 -6.31 -1.09
N MET A 67 3.43 -6.08 -2.30
CA MET A 67 2.21 -6.74 -2.75
C MET A 67 2.36 -8.25 -2.93
N VAL A 68 3.56 -8.73 -3.29
CA VAL A 68 3.86 -10.16 -3.40
C VAL A 68 3.91 -10.77 -2.00
N ASP A 69 4.63 -10.16 -1.07
CA ASP A 69 4.75 -10.65 0.31
C ASP A 69 3.38 -10.68 1.01
N ASP A 70 2.60 -9.60 0.92
CA ASP A 70 1.24 -9.53 1.47
C ASP A 70 0.33 -10.64 0.92
N ALA A 71 0.44 -10.97 -0.36
CA ALA A 71 -0.35 -12.03 -0.96
C ALA A 71 0.09 -13.42 -0.49
N MET A 72 1.40 -13.61 -0.28
CA MET A 72 1.95 -14.87 0.22
C MET A 72 1.56 -15.12 1.67
N ASP A 73 1.57 -14.08 2.50
CA ASP A 73 1.21 -14.14 3.92
C ASP A 73 -0.31 -14.11 4.18
N SER A 74 -1.11 -13.73 3.17
CA SER A 74 -2.56 -13.67 3.32
C SER A 74 -3.20 -15.04 3.44
N ASP A 75 -3.83 -15.31 4.58
CA ASP A 75 -4.70 -16.48 4.80
C ASP A 75 -6.03 -16.41 4.02
N ARG A 76 -6.34 -15.25 3.42
CA ARG A 76 -7.60 -15.03 2.69
C ARG A 76 -7.55 -15.51 1.24
N LEU A 77 -6.36 -15.71 0.69
CA LEU A 77 -6.18 -16.10 -0.71
C LEU A 77 -6.08 -17.62 -0.84
N THR A 78 -6.86 -18.18 -1.77
CA THR A 78 -6.73 -19.59 -2.12
C THR A 78 -5.39 -19.85 -2.82
N PRO A 79 -4.86 -21.08 -2.80
CA PRO A 79 -3.61 -21.41 -3.50
C PRO A 79 -3.62 -21.04 -4.99
N ASP A 80 -4.76 -21.21 -5.68
CA ASP A 80 -4.91 -20.81 -7.08
C ASP A 80 -4.79 -19.31 -7.28
N LEU A 81 -5.40 -18.54 -6.38
CA LEU A 81 -5.36 -17.08 -6.44
C LEU A 81 -3.96 -16.55 -6.10
N LYS A 82 -3.26 -17.16 -5.14
CA LYS A 82 -1.85 -16.88 -4.87
C LYS A 82 -0.99 -17.14 -6.11
N ARG A 83 -1.18 -18.28 -6.79
CA ARG A 83 -0.47 -18.59 -8.05
C ARG A 83 -0.76 -17.57 -9.14
N ALA A 84 -2.02 -17.17 -9.33
CA ALA A 84 -2.39 -16.17 -10.33
C ALA A 84 -1.75 -14.80 -10.00
N HIS A 85 -1.72 -14.43 -8.72
CA HIS A 85 -1.06 -13.20 -8.25
C HIS A 85 0.44 -13.23 -8.53
N LEU A 86 1.14 -14.31 -8.19
CA LEU A 86 2.58 -14.46 -8.47
C LEU A 86 2.88 -14.36 -9.97
N ARG A 87 2.06 -14.98 -10.83
CA ARG A 87 2.21 -14.86 -12.29
C ARG A 87 2.07 -13.42 -12.76
N ALA A 88 1.03 -12.73 -12.31
CA ALA A 88 0.79 -11.33 -12.68
C ALA A 88 1.94 -10.44 -12.19
N SER A 89 2.38 -10.62 -10.95
CA SER A 89 3.50 -9.88 -10.38
C SER A 89 4.80 -10.15 -11.13
N LYS A 90 5.09 -11.38 -11.54
CA LYS A 90 6.28 -11.70 -12.35
C LYS A 90 6.33 -10.87 -13.64
N LEU A 91 5.22 -10.79 -14.38
CA LEU A 91 5.16 -10.04 -15.64
C LEU A 91 5.43 -8.54 -15.43
N VAL A 92 4.82 -7.95 -14.40
CA VAL A 92 5.04 -6.54 -14.06
C VAL A 92 6.48 -6.32 -13.58
N MET A 93 7.02 -7.24 -12.79
CA MET A 93 8.39 -7.18 -12.28
C MET A 93 9.40 -7.21 -13.41
N GLN A 94 9.22 -8.10 -14.39
CA GLN A 94 10.07 -8.17 -15.59
C GLN A 94 10.06 -6.83 -16.35
N GLU A 95 8.88 -6.27 -16.61
CA GLU A 95 8.76 -4.98 -17.31
C GLU A 95 9.46 -3.82 -16.56
N ILE A 96 9.42 -3.84 -15.23
CA ILE A 96 10.07 -2.84 -14.39
C ILE A 96 11.59 -3.04 -14.41
N VAL A 97 12.05 -4.27 -14.19
CA VAL A 97 13.48 -4.63 -14.12
C VAL A 97 14.18 -4.38 -15.45
N GLU A 98 13.54 -4.65 -16.60
CA GLU A 98 14.09 -4.38 -17.93
C GLU A 98 14.37 -2.90 -18.19
N ARG A 99 13.70 -2.00 -17.46
CA ARG A 99 13.87 -0.54 -17.56
C ARG A 99 14.83 0.03 -16.52
N MET A 100 15.29 -0.78 -15.58
CA MET A 100 16.17 -0.38 -14.48
C MET A 100 17.62 -0.77 -14.74
N ASP A 101 18.55 0.04 -14.23
CA ASP A 101 19.96 -0.35 -14.15
C ASP A 101 20.17 -1.49 -13.16
N ALA A 102 21.08 -2.42 -13.47
CA ALA A 102 21.32 -3.61 -12.66
C ALA A 102 21.66 -3.29 -11.20
N SER A 103 22.42 -2.22 -10.94
CA SER A 103 22.75 -1.79 -9.56
C SER A 103 21.54 -1.29 -8.78
N ASP A 104 20.52 -0.78 -9.46
CA ASP A 104 19.30 -0.31 -8.81
C ASP A 104 18.33 -1.46 -8.57
N VAL A 105 18.28 -2.44 -9.47
CA VAL A 105 17.57 -3.71 -9.23
C VAL A 105 18.15 -4.42 -8.00
N GLU A 106 19.48 -4.53 -7.91
CA GLU A 106 20.17 -5.15 -6.77
C GLU A 106 19.82 -4.45 -5.45
N LYS A 107 19.87 -3.11 -5.42
CA LYS A 107 19.44 -2.33 -4.23
C LYS A 107 17.96 -2.49 -3.91
N ALA A 108 17.10 -2.65 -4.91
CA ALA A 108 15.66 -2.80 -4.69
C ALA A 108 15.31 -4.15 -4.08
N LEU A 109 16.06 -5.20 -4.45
CA LEU A 109 15.88 -6.57 -4.00
C LEU A 109 16.75 -6.92 -2.78
N ASP A 110 17.55 -5.97 -2.27
CA ASP A 110 18.42 -6.20 -1.12
C ASP A 110 17.62 -6.67 0.10
N GLY A 111 17.96 -7.86 0.59
CA GLY A 111 17.27 -8.51 1.71
C GLY A 111 15.90 -9.10 1.40
N TRP A 112 15.41 -9.03 0.15
CA TRP A 112 14.16 -9.68 -0.24
C TRP A 112 14.41 -11.12 -0.70
N GLU A 113 13.74 -12.08 -0.05
CA GLU A 113 13.78 -13.48 -0.43
C GLU A 113 12.62 -13.79 -1.38
N MET A 114 12.96 -14.03 -2.65
CA MET A 114 11.96 -14.34 -3.67
C MET A 114 11.16 -15.60 -3.29
N PRO A 115 9.81 -15.54 -3.31
CA PRO A 115 8.99 -16.68 -2.90
C PRO A 115 9.25 -17.94 -3.73
N PRO A 116 9.18 -19.14 -3.13
CA PRO A 116 9.28 -20.38 -3.87
C PRO A 116 8.18 -20.43 -4.94
N ASN A 117 8.55 -20.87 -6.15
CA ASN A 117 7.71 -20.93 -7.34
C ASN A 117 7.50 -19.60 -8.08
N PHE A 118 8.16 -18.50 -7.70
CA PHE A 118 8.14 -17.27 -8.50
C PHE A 118 8.77 -17.50 -9.90
N ASP A 119 9.85 -18.27 -9.97
CA ASP A 119 10.52 -18.63 -11.23
C ASP A 119 9.81 -19.72 -12.05
N LEU A 120 8.91 -20.52 -11.46
CA LEU A 120 8.31 -21.70 -12.11
C LEU A 120 7.34 -21.40 -13.26
N PHE A 121 7.18 -20.13 -13.65
CA PHE A 121 6.29 -19.73 -14.73
C PHE A 121 7.00 -19.52 -16.07
N ASP A 122 8.25 -19.99 -16.21
CA ASP A 122 8.97 -19.96 -17.49
C ASP A 122 8.62 -21.12 -18.45
N ASP A 123 7.80 -22.08 -18.03
CA ASP A 123 7.37 -23.20 -18.88
C ASP A 123 5.85 -23.27 -18.99
N THR A 124 5.27 -22.62 -20.00
CA THR A 124 4.17 -23.10 -20.89
C THR A 124 3.76 -22.05 -21.91
#